data_AF-A0A964AM21-F1
#
_entry.id   AF-A0A964AM21-F1
#
_cell.length_a   1.000
_cell.length_b   1.000
_cell.length_c   1.000
_cell.angle_alpha   90.00
_cell.angle_beta   90.00
_cell.angle_gamma   90.00
#
_symmetry.space_group_name_H-M   'P 1'
#
loop_
_entity.id
_entity.type
_entity.pdbx_description
1 polymer ?
#
loop_
_entity_poly.entity_id
_entity_poly.type
_entity_poly.pdbx_seq_one_letter_code
_entity_poly.pdbx_strand_id
1 'polypeptide(L)'
;MNVARIYYGIQRFDEASRYYDLVPRDSIYWPQALFEAAWANFMQNDMNHSLGQILTVHSPFFNEDEFIPEADVLRALVFFNLCEYGQVERELLAFEGRIQPMYDELKDFVSQYASKEGRKLADQAFEAYFEGIKKQSVLPKSMFKTFLRNKDLAALVRHLQIMDEEELLIEAQKSLWRDSVGMHLKGVLEEDRRRYKQRAGLVLLQEMARMYKHLGDLLTQSEIIRFEVISAQRADYTYKISAVELDESGAEAIDFATSVDFIYWPFNGEFWQDELGYYYYTEQGSCN
;
A
#
# COMPACT_ATOMS: atom_id res chain seq x y z
N MET A 1 0.81 10.19 -14.57
CA MET A 1 1.54 9.01 -14.03
C MET A 1 2.74 8.57 -14.86
N ASN A 2 2.61 7.82 -15.98
CA ASN A 2 3.79 7.26 -16.65
C ASN A 2 4.80 8.31 -17.12
N VAL A 3 4.32 9.47 -17.57
CA VAL A 3 5.18 10.62 -17.91
C VAL A 3 5.99 11.09 -16.69
N ALA A 4 5.35 11.23 -15.52
CA ALA A 4 6.01 11.58 -14.27
C ALA A 4 7.10 10.56 -13.89
N ARG A 5 6.82 9.25 -14.01
CA ARG A 5 7.81 8.18 -13.76
C ARG A 5 9.02 8.26 -14.70
N ILE A 6 8.81 8.66 -15.96
CA ILE A 6 9.91 8.89 -16.91
C ILE A 6 10.78 10.05 -16.43
N TYR A 7 10.17 11.19 -16.06
CA TYR A 7 10.90 12.34 -15.51
C TYR A 7 11.65 11.99 -14.23
N TYR A 8 11.03 11.22 -13.33
CA TYR A 8 11.67 10.71 -12.13
C TYR A 8 12.89 9.84 -12.46
N GLY A 9 12.76 8.93 -13.43
CA GLY A 9 13.85 8.03 -13.86
C GLY A 9 15.06 8.76 -14.47
N ILE A 10 14.86 9.95 -15.04
CA ILE A 10 15.95 10.83 -15.52
C ILE A 10 16.35 11.90 -14.49
N GLN A 11 15.97 11.73 -13.23
CA GLN A 11 16.29 12.61 -12.09
C GLN A 11 15.77 14.05 -12.22
N ARG A 12 14.74 14.27 -13.03
CA ARG A 12 14.02 15.54 -13.12
C ARG A 12 12.83 15.52 -12.16
N PHE A 13 13.12 15.60 -10.87
CA PHE A 13 12.14 15.42 -9.80
C PHE A 13 11.11 16.55 -9.74
N ASP A 14 11.51 17.78 -10.09
CA ASP A 14 10.64 18.95 -10.21
C ASP A 14 9.53 18.74 -11.25
N GLU A 15 9.90 18.27 -12.45
CA GLU A 15 8.93 17.92 -13.48
C GLU A 15 8.11 16.70 -13.07
N ALA A 16 8.75 15.68 -12.48
CA ALA A 16 8.05 14.48 -12.03
C ALA A 16 6.90 14.86 -11.08
N SER A 17 7.19 15.69 -10.08
CA SER A 17 6.21 16.20 -9.11
C SER A 17 5.04 16.91 -9.83
N ARG A 18 5.34 17.85 -10.74
CA ARG A 18 4.31 18.54 -11.55
C ARG A 18 3.43 17.60 -12.36
N TYR A 19 4.00 16.55 -12.95
CA TYR A 19 3.23 15.59 -13.75
C TYR A 19 2.44 14.60 -12.88
N TYR A 20 2.81 14.39 -11.62
CA TYR A 20 1.97 13.66 -10.66
C TYR A 20 0.77 14.50 -10.25
N ASP A 21 0.94 15.82 -10.07
CA ASP A 21 -0.16 16.75 -9.73
C ASP A 21 -1.26 16.82 -10.80
N LEU A 22 -0.94 16.49 -12.05
CA LEU A 22 -1.92 16.40 -13.14
C LEU A 22 -2.85 15.19 -13.04
N VAL A 23 -2.60 14.25 -12.11
CA VAL A 23 -3.49 13.11 -11.89
C VAL A 23 -4.76 13.58 -11.16
N PRO A 24 -5.96 13.41 -11.74
CA PRO A 24 -7.20 13.86 -11.12
C PRO A 24 -7.44 13.21 -9.75
N ARG A 25 -8.02 13.95 -8.80
CA ARG A 25 -8.27 13.46 -7.43
C ARG A 25 -9.29 12.33 -7.34
N ASP A 26 -10.20 12.26 -8.29
CA ASP A 26 -11.21 11.20 -8.44
C ASP A 26 -10.67 9.95 -9.15
N SER A 27 -9.41 9.99 -9.60
CA SER A 27 -8.75 8.85 -10.24
C SER A 27 -8.39 7.77 -9.22
N ILE A 28 -8.61 6.50 -9.59
CA ILE A 28 -8.11 5.32 -8.85
C ILE A 28 -6.59 5.29 -8.71
N TYR A 29 -5.89 6.13 -9.47
CA TYR A 29 -4.44 6.21 -9.48
C TYR A 29 -3.90 7.34 -8.61
N TRP A 30 -4.76 8.20 -8.07
CA TRP A 30 -4.36 9.38 -7.32
C TRP A 30 -3.55 9.05 -6.05
N PRO A 31 -3.91 8.04 -5.24
CA PRO A 31 -3.14 7.69 -4.04
C PRO A 31 -1.72 7.25 -4.37
N GLN A 32 -1.57 6.44 -5.43
CA GLN A 32 -0.26 6.03 -5.92
C GLN A 32 0.53 7.22 -6.49
N ALA A 33 -0.14 8.16 -7.17
CA ALA A 33 0.50 9.37 -7.67
C ALA A 33 1.00 10.28 -6.54
N LEU A 34 0.23 10.43 -5.46
CA LEU A 34 0.65 11.15 -4.25
C LEU A 34 1.88 10.52 -3.61
N PHE A 35 1.88 9.19 -3.44
CA PHE A 35 3.04 8.47 -2.90
C PHE A 35 4.29 8.64 -3.78
N GLU A 36 4.15 8.54 -5.11
CA GLU A 36 5.28 8.74 -6.03
C GLU A 36 5.74 10.21 -6.10
N ALA A 37 4.83 11.16 -5.92
CA ALA A 37 5.16 12.57 -5.76
C ALA A 37 5.92 12.83 -4.45
N ALA A 38 5.59 12.11 -3.37
CA ALA A 38 6.30 12.21 -2.10
C ALA A 38 7.78 11.82 -2.26
N TRP A 39 8.05 10.74 -3.01
CA TRP A 39 9.42 10.40 -3.39
C TRP A 39 10.10 11.50 -4.20
N ALA A 40 9.40 12.11 -5.17
CA ALA A 40 9.98 13.21 -5.96
C ALA A 40 10.32 14.43 -5.09
N ASN A 41 9.48 14.76 -4.10
CA ASN A 41 9.72 15.86 -3.16
C ASN A 41 10.84 15.53 -2.16
N PHE A 42 10.89 14.30 -1.66
CA PHE A 42 12.01 13.79 -0.85
C PHE A 42 13.35 13.94 -1.58
N MET A 43 13.42 13.55 -2.86
CA MET A 43 14.63 13.70 -3.68
C MET A 43 15.02 15.16 -3.96
N GLN A 44 14.08 16.10 -3.78
CA GLN A 44 14.33 17.55 -3.87
C GLN A 44 14.66 18.19 -2.51
N ASN A 45 14.81 17.38 -1.46
CA ASN A 45 15.00 17.82 -0.08
C ASN A 45 13.79 18.60 0.51
N ASP A 46 12.61 18.45 -0.09
CA ASP A 46 11.35 19.02 0.43
C ASP A 46 10.65 18.01 1.36
N MET A 47 11.24 17.83 2.54
CA MET A 47 10.83 16.82 3.53
C MET A 47 9.41 17.06 4.04
N ASN A 48 9.06 18.32 4.30
CA ASN A 48 7.77 18.70 4.84
C ASN A 48 6.62 18.47 3.86
N HIS A 49 6.85 18.71 2.57
CA HIS A 49 5.89 18.36 1.52
C HIS A 49 5.73 16.84 1.39
N SER A 50 6.86 16.11 1.40
CA SER A 50 6.83 14.64 1.36
C SER A 50 6.01 14.06 2.51
N LEU A 51 6.19 14.55 3.74
CA LEU A 51 5.39 14.13 4.90
C LEU A 51 3.90 14.44 4.73
N GLY A 52 3.55 15.60 4.16
CA GLY A 52 2.17 15.98 3.90
C GLY A 52 1.47 15.10 2.85
N GLN A 53 2.18 14.72 1.79
CA GLN A 53 1.68 13.78 0.80
C GLN A 53 1.51 12.37 1.39
N ILE A 54 2.47 11.91 2.20
CA ILE A 54 2.35 10.63 2.91
C ILE A 54 1.17 10.64 3.90
N LEU A 55 0.95 11.75 4.61
CA LEU A 55 -0.21 11.91 5.49
C LEU A 55 -1.52 11.75 4.72
N THR A 56 -1.59 12.32 3.51
CA THR A 56 -2.74 12.15 2.62
C THR A 56 -2.92 10.68 2.23
N VAL A 57 -1.84 9.98 1.86
CA VAL A 57 -1.88 8.55 1.50
C VAL A 57 -2.38 7.68 2.66
N HIS A 58 -2.02 8.02 3.90
CA HIS A 58 -2.46 7.31 5.12
C HIS A 58 -3.87 7.70 5.60
N SER A 59 -4.55 8.61 4.90
CA SER A 59 -5.87 9.04 5.32
C SER A 59 -6.90 7.89 5.32
N PRO A 60 -7.94 7.96 6.17
CA PRO A 60 -9.04 7.00 6.17
C PRO A 60 -9.83 6.94 4.85
N PHE A 61 -9.62 7.90 3.95
CA PHE A 61 -10.22 7.89 2.62
C PHE A 61 -9.61 6.82 1.70
N PHE A 62 -8.41 6.33 1.99
CA PHE A 62 -7.72 5.35 1.15
C PHE A 62 -7.43 4.01 1.84
N ASN A 63 -7.39 3.94 3.16
CA ASN A 63 -6.97 2.74 3.90
C ASN A 63 -7.73 1.44 3.54
N GLU A 64 -9.01 1.53 3.18
CA GLU A 64 -9.87 0.41 2.78
C GLU A 64 -9.73 0.03 1.29
N ASP A 65 -9.23 0.93 0.45
CA ASP A 65 -9.17 0.79 -1.01
C ASP A 65 -7.75 0.59 -1.54
N GLU A 66 -6.77 1.16 -0.86
CA GLU A 66 -5.37 1.21 -1.27
C GLU A 66 -4.49 0.54 -0.22
N PHE A 67 -3.52 -0.22 -0.71
CA PHE A 67 -2.52 -0.86 0.12
C PHE A 67 -1.13 -0.41 -0.37
N ILE A 68 -0.59 0.62 0.27
CA ILE A 68 0.70 1.26 -0.06
C ILE A 68 1.60 1.24 1.19
N PRO A 69 2.04 0.06 1.67
CA PRO A 69 2.87 -0.07 2.88
C PRO A 69 4.24 0.62 2.77
N GLU A 70 4.73 0.89 1.56
CA GLU A 70 5.99 1.60 1.31
C GLU A 70 5.96 3.06 1.77
N ALA A 71 4.77 3.63 1.92
CA ALA A 71 4.60 4.99 2.43
C ALA A 71 5.14 5.13 3.86
N ASP A 72 5.04 4.10 4.69
CA ASP A 72 5.61 4.07 6.04
C ASP A 72 7.14 4.05 6.01
N VAL A 73 7.73 3.28 5.09
CA VAL A 73 9.18 3.21 4.91
C VAL A 73 9.72 4.57 4.44
N LEU A 74 9.05 5.20 3.46
CA LEU A 74 9.41 6.55 3.04
C LEU A 74 9.27 7.54 4.20
N ARG A 75 8.19 7.48 4.99
CA ARG A 75 8.00 8.34 6.16
C ARG A 75 9.15 8.23 7.16
N ALA A 76 9.58 7.00 7.45
CA ALA A 76 10.75 6.73 8.29
C ALA A 76 12.04 7.33 7.69
N LEU A 77 12.24 7.24 6.37
CA LEU A 77 13.37 7.89 5.69
C LEU A 77 13.31 9.42 5.77
N VAL A 78 12.12 10.02 5.66
CA VAL A 78 11.97 11.48 5.81
C VAL A 78 12.37 11.91 7.22
N PHE A 79 11.85 11.26 8.26
CA PHE A 79 12.24 11.56 9.65
C PHE A 79 13.72 11.28 9.92
N PHE A 80 14.30 10.27 9.29
CA PHE A 80 15.73 10.02 9.36
C PHE A 80 16.54 11.20 8.81
N ASN A 81 16.13 11.77 7.67
CA ASN A 81 16.78 12.94 7.07
C ASN A 81 16.55 14.23 7.89
N LEU A 82 15.49 14.27 8.69
CA LEU A 82 15.25 15.33 9.69
C LEU A 82 15.98 15.07 11.02
N CYS A 83 16.81 14.01 11.11
CA CYS A 83 17.50 13.57 12.31
C CYS A 83 16.57 13.26 13.51
N GLU A 84 15.30 13.01 13.24
CA GLU A 84 14.26 12.64 14.21
C GLU A 84 14.31 11.15 14.54
N TYR A 85 15.46 10.66 14.99
CA TYR A 85 15.72 9.21 15.17
C TYR A 85 14.70 8.50 16.07
N GLY A 86 14.23 9.16 17.13
CA GLY A 86 13.20 8.61 18.01
C GLY A 86 11.84 8.45 17.31
N GLN A 87 11.51 9.33 16.35
CA GLN A 87 10.33 9.16 15.51
C GLN A 87 10.53 8.02 14.52
N VAL A 88 11.70 7.91 13.89
CA VAL A 88 12.04 6.79 12.98
C VAL A 88 11.78 5.44 13.66
N GLU A 89 12.31 5.24 14.88
CA GLU A 89 12.12 4.00 15.62
C GLU A 89 10.63 3.68 15.88
N ARG A 90 9.82 4.69 16.23
CA ARG A 90 8.37 4.52 16.43
C ARG A 90 7.66 4.10 15.15
N GLU A 91 7.98 4.75 14.03
CA GLU A 91 7.38 4.44 12.72
C GLU A 91 7.75 3.01 12.28
N LEU A 92 9.03 2.62 12.41
CA LEU A 92 9.48 1.27 12.03
C LEU A 92 8.86 0.18 12.92
N LEU A 93 8.76 0.40 14.23
CA LEU A 93 8.10 -0.55 15.13
C LEU A 93 6.61 -0.72 14.80
N ALA A 94 5.90 0.37 14.51
CA ALA A 94 4.50 0.30 14.11
C ALA A 94 4.32 -0.39 12.75
N PHE A 95 5.20 -0.11 11.79
CA PHE A 95 5.25 -0.74 10.49
C PHE A 95 5.46 -2.26 10.60
N GLU A 96 6.50 -2.70 11.30
CA GLU A 96 6.81 -4.12 11.49
C GLU A 96 5.67 -4.86 12.22
N GLY A 97 5.12 -4.26 13.28
CA GLY A 97 4.00 -4.85 14.02
C GLY A 97 2.76 -5.09 13.17
N ARG A 98 2.53 -4.26 12.15
CA ARG A 98 1.42 -4.41 11.19
C ARG A 98 1.75 -5.34 10.03
N ILE A 99 2.96 -5.25 9.47
CA ILE A 99 3.33 -5.94 8.22
C ILE A 99 3.82 -7.36 8.46
N GLN A 100 4.50 -7.64 9.58
CA GLN A 100 5.05 -8.97 9.88
C GLN A 100 3.97 -10.07 9.87
N PRO A 101 2.79 -9.92 10.54
CA PRO A 101 1.75 -10.94 10.50
C PRO A 101 1.22 -11.20 9.08
N MET A 102 1.10 -10.15 8.26
CA MET A 102 0.65 -10.27 6.87
C MET A 102 1.68 -11.01 6.01
N TYR A 103 2.96 -10.68 6.18
CA TYR A 103 4.06 -11.36 5.52
C TYR A 103 4.10 -12.85 5.88
N ASP A 104 3.95 -13.19 7.16
CA ASP A 104 3.96 -14.58 7.62
C ASP A 104 2.78 -15.38 7.05
N GLU A 105 1.57 -14.81 7.04
CA GLU A 105 0.40 -15.46 6.44
C GLU A 105 0.61 -15.70 4.92
N LEU A 106 1.09 -14.69 4.18
CA LEU A 106 1.36 -14.82 2.74
C LEU A 106 2.45 -15.85 2.45
N LYS A 107 3.54 -15.85 3.24
CA LYS A 107 4.64 -16.80 3.12
C LYS A 107 4.16 -18.22 3.32
N ASP A 108 3.45 -18.47 4.42
CA ASP A 108 2.92 -19.79 4.75
C ASP A 108 1.95 -20.27 3.68
N PHE A 109 1.05 -19.38 3.22
CA PHE A 109 0.10 -19.70 2.17
C PHE A 109 0.79 -20.05 0.85
N VAL A 110 1.65 -19.18 0.33
CA VAL A 110 2.36 -19.40 -0.95
C VAL A 110 3.24 -20.65 -0.88
N SER A 111 3.86 -20.94 0.27
CA SER A 111 4.70 -22.14 0.44
C SER A 111 3.91 -23.45 0.33
N GLN A 112 2.65 -23.50 0.78
CA GLN A 112 1.79 -24.68 0.68
C GLN A 112 1.55 -25.10 -0.76
N TYR A 113 1.49 -24.14 -1.68
CA TYR A 113 1.20 -24.36 -3.10
C TYR A 113 2.45 -24.33 -4.00
N ALA A 114 3.66 -24.27 -3.43
CA ALA A 114 4.90 -24.15 -4.19
C ALA A 114 5.21 -25.41 -5.04
N SER A 115 4.81 -26.59 -4.56
CA SER A 115 5.05 -27.88 -5.22
C SER A 115 4.15 -28.09 -6.45
N LYS A 116 4.55 -28.98 -7.37
CA LYS A 116 3.72 -29.33 -8.55
C LYS A 116 2.35 -29.88 -8.16
N GLU A 117 2.27 -30.67 -7.08
CA GLU A 117 1.02 -31.20 -6.56
C GLU A 117 0.20 -30.10 -5.86
N GLY A 118 0.85 -29.20 -5.12
CA GLY A 118 0.20 -28.03 -4.54
C GLY A 118 -0.48 -27.17 -5.59
N ARG A 119 0.20 -26.88 -6.72
CA ARG A 119 -0.39 -26.10 -7.82
C ARG A 119 -1.64 -26.73 -8.44
N LYS A 120 -1.83 -28.05 -8.36
CA LYS A 120 -3.06 -28.70 -8.85
C LYS A 120 -4.26 -28.35 -7.96
N LEU A 121 -4.02 -28.05 -6.69
CA LEU A 121 -5.01 -27.64 -5.68
C LEU A 121 -5.22 -26.11 -5.63
N ALA A 122 -4.87 -25.40 -6.70
CA ALA A 122 -5.00 -23.94 -6.75
C ALA A 122 -6.46 -23.47 -6.63
N ASP A 123 -7.43 -24.29 -7.05
CA ASP A 123 -8.85 -24.06 -6.80
C ASP A 123 -9.15 -23.87 -5.31
N GLN A 124 -8.57 -24.70 -4.44
CA GLN A 124 -8.73 -24.56 -2.98
C GLN A 124 -8.11 -23.25 -2.46
N ALA A 125 -7.03 -22.77 -3.10
CA ALA A 125 -6.42 -21.49 -2.74
C ALA A 125 -7.37 -20.31 -3.03
N PHE A 126 -8.08 -20.37 -4.15
CA PHE A 126 -9.11 -19.39 -4.49
C PHE A 126 -10.27 -19.43 -3.48
N GLU A 127 -10.78 -20.62 -3.20
CA GLU A 127 -11.91 -20.83 -2.29
C GLU A 127 -11.62 -20.38 -0.85
N ALA A 128 -10.37 -20.51 -0.39
CA ALA A 128 -9.95 -20.11 0.94
C ALA A 128 -10.20 -18.61 1.22
N TYR A 129 -9.95 -17.74 0.23
CA TYR A 129 -10.05 -16.29 0.40
C TYR A 129 -11.31 -15.66 -0.22
N PHE A 130 -11.84 -16.22 -1.32
CA PHE A 130 -12.97 -15.63 -2.04
C PHE A 130 -14.33 -16.27 -1.71
N GLU A 131 -14.36 -17.50 -1.18
CA GLU A 131 -15.60 -18.22 -0.86
C GLU A 131 -15.76 -18.51 0.65
N GLY A 132 -14.85 -17.99 1.47
CA GLY A 132 -14.97 -18.03 2.94
C GLY A 132 -14.74 -19.41 3.57
N ILE A 133 -14.09 -20.35 2.87
CA ILE A 133 -13.88 -21.72 3.35
C ILE A 133 -12.81 -21.79 4.48
N LYS A 134 -12.05 -20.72 4.78
CA LYS A 134 -11.16 -20.65 5.97
C LYS A 134 -10.91 -19.25 6.58
N LYS A 135 -11.06 -19.21 7.92
CA LYS A 135 -10.38 -18.46 9.02
C LYS A 135 -10.21 -16.93 8.94
N GLN A 136 -10.26 -16.29 10.12
CA GLN A 136 -9.81 -14.91 10.35
C GLN A 136 -8.42 -14.71 9.72
N SER A 137 -8.38 -14.06 8.55
CA SER A 137 -7.15 -13.63 7.88
C SER A 137 -6.73 -12.28 8.45
N VAL A 138 -5.43 -12.06 8.61
CA VAL A 138 -4.89 -10.75 8.97
C VAL A 138 -4.68 -9.85 7.75
N LEU A 139 -4.91 -10.36 6.54
CA LEU A 139 -4.78 -9.61 5.30
C LEU A 139 -5.94 -8.62 5.15
N PRO A 140 -5.67 -7.32 4.92
CA PRO A 140 -6.71 -6.31 4.83
C PRO A 140 -7.44 -6.37 3.48
N LYS A 141 -8.67 -5.84 3.45
CA LYS A 141 -9.47 -5.75 2.22
C LYS A 141 -8.77 -5.00 1.09
N SER A 142 -8.04 -3.93 1.44
CA SER A 142 -7.27 -3.13 0.49
C SER A 142 -6.21 -3.96 -0.26
N MET A 143 -5.62 -4.96 0.39
CA MET A 143 -4.67 -5.87 -0.26
C MET A 143 -5.35 -6.72 -1.35
N PHE A 144 -6.55 -7.25 -1.09
CA PHE A 144 -7.30 -8.00 -2.10
C PHE A 144 -7.75 -7.11 -3.26
N LYS A 145 -8.13 -5.85 -2.98
CA LYS A 145 -8.38 -4.87 -4.04
C LYS A 145 -7.15 -4.63 -4.90
N THR A 146 -5.96 -4.56 -4.29
CA THR A 146 -4.69 -4.50 -5.02
C THR A 146 -4.47 -5.72 -5.90
N PHE A 147 -4.76 -6.94 -5.43
CA PHE A 147 -4.67 -8.16 -6.26
C PHE A 147 -5.63 -8.09 -7.46
N LEU A 148 -6.85 -7.58 -7.26
CA LEU A 148 -7.85 -7.40 -8.29
C LEU A 148 -7.53 -6.25 -9.28
N ARG A 149 -6.44 -5.50 -9.09
CA ARG A 149 -5.91 -4.62 -10.14
C ARG A 149 -5.33 -5.42 -11.30
N ASN A 150 -4.95 -6.68 -11.08
CA ASN A 150 -4.61 -7.59 -12.17
C ASN A 150 -5.88 -7.90 -12.98
N LYS A 151 -5.89 -7.49 -14.25
CA LYS A 151 -7.04 -7.64 -15.17
C LYS A 151 -7.43 -9.10 -15.38
N ASP A 152 -6.47 -10.02 -15.39
CA ASP A 152 -6.74 -11.45 -15.57
C ASP A 152 -7.48 -12.00 -14.35
N LEU A 153 -6.99 -11.70 -13.13
CA LEU A 153 -7.65 -12.13 -11.90
C LEU A 153 -9.04 -11.52 -11.78
N ALA A 154 -9.17 -10.22 -12.03
CA ALA A 154 -10.45 -9.51 -11.98
C ALA A 154 -11.46 -10.10 -12.98
N ALA A 155 -11.02 -10.40 -14.20
CA ALA A 155 -11.88 -11.02 -15.21
C ALA A 155 -12.35 -12.42 -14.79
N LEU A 156 -11.46 -13.23 -14.20
CA LEU A 156 -11.81 -14.57 -13.70
C LEU A 156 -12.80 -14.50 -12.53
N VAL A 157 -12.57 -13.61 -11.56
CA VAL A 157 -13.48 -13.40 -10.42
C VAL A 157 -14.84 -12.93 -10.91
N ARG A 158 -14.88 -11.95 -11.81
CA ARG A 158 -16.13 -11.45 -12.39
C ARG A 158 -16.87 -12.54 -13.17
N HIS A 159 -16.14 -13.37 -13.92
CA HIS A 159 -16.75 -14.48 -14.66
C HIS A 159 -17.37 -15.50 -13.70
N LEU A 160 -16.70 -15.83 -12.59
CA LEU A 160 -17.26 -16.72 -11.56
C LEU A 160 -18.54 -16.13 -10.95
N GLN A 161 -18.56 -14.83 -10.65
CA GLN A 161 -19.78 -14.15 -10.17
C GLN A 161 -20.94 -14.22 -11.17
N ILE A 162 -20.67 -13.99 -12.46
CA ILE A 162 -21.68 -14.12 -13.52
C ILE A 162 -22.22 -15.56 -13.57
N MET A 163 -21.37 -16.58 -13.39
CA MET A 163 -21.83 -17.96 -13.34
C MET A 163 -22.76 -18.24 -12.16
N ASP A 164 -22.51 -17.62 -11.00
CA ASP A 164 -23.39 -17.73 -9.83
C ASP A 164 -24.74 -17.04 -10.09
N GLU A 165 -24.73 -15.87 -10.74
CA GLU A 165 -25.96 -15.19 -11.19
C GLU A 165 -26.76 -16.05 -12.18
N GLU A 166 -26.11 -16.65 -13.17
CA GLU A 166 -26.74 -17.55 -14.14
C GLU A 166 -27.34 -18.79 -13.48
N GLU A 167 -26.68 -19.35 -12.47
CA GLU A 167 -27.22 -20.48 -11.71
C GLU A 167 -28.52 -20.10 -10.99
N LEU A 168 -28.58 -18.92 -10.37
CA LEU A 168 -29.79 -18.39 -9.75
C LEU A 168 -30.90 -18.13 -10.77
N LEU A 169 -30.56 -17.63 -11.96
CA LEU A 169 -31.52 -17.44 -13.05
C LEU A 169 -32.10 -18.76 -13.54
N ILE A 170 -31.28 -19.81 -13.68
CA ILE A 170 -31.72 -21.16 -14.04
C ILE A 170 -32.69 -21.69 -12.98
N GLU A 171 -32.38 -21.51 -11.70
CA GLU A 171 -33.24 -21.91 -10.59
C GLU A 171 -34.56 -21.13 -10.53
N ALA A 172 -34.61 -19.91 -11.04
CA ALA A 172 -35.84 -19.12 -11.09
C ALA A 172 -36.79 -19.56 -12.23
N GLN A 173 -36.34 -20.34 -13.22
CA GLN A 173 -37.16 -20.75 -14.37
C GLN A 173 -38.22 -21.79 -14.01
N LYS A 174 -39.21 -21.98 -14.91
CA LYS A 174 -40.30 -22.97 -14.77
C LYS A 174 -39.75 -24.40 -14.66
N SER A 175 -40.41 -25.25 -13.85
CA SER A 175 -39.98 -26.62 -13.54
C SER A 175 -39.65 -27.46 -14.78
N LEU A 176 -40.54 -27.49 -15.77
CA LEU A 176 -40.33 -28.25 -17.02
C LEU A 176 -39.01 -27.90 -17.75
N TRP A 177 -38.60 -26.64 -17.72
CA TRP A 177 -37.36 -26.19 -18.35
C TRP A 177 -36.16 -26.43 -17.43
N ARG A 178 -36.32 -26.14 -16.14
CA ARG A 178 -35.29 -26.33 -15.10
C ARG A 178 -34.83 -27.78 -15.02
N ASP A 179 -35.78 -28.72 -15.01
CA ASP A 179 -35.53 -30.15 -14.82
C ASP A 179 -35.01 -30.84 -16.11
N SER A 180 -35.10 -30.16 -17.26
CA SER A 180 -34.57 -30.65 -18.54
C SER A 180 -33.29 -29.92 -18.93
N VAL A 181 -33.41 -28.77 -19.60
CA VAL A 181 -32.30 -27.97 -20.10
C VAL A 181 -31.47 -27.38 -18.96
N GLY A 182 -32.14 -26.94 -17.89
CA GLY A 182 -31.47 -26.33 -16.73
C GLY A 182 -30.46 -27.27 -16.06
N MET A 183 -30.79 -28.55 -15.89
CA MET A 183 -29.87 -29.55 -15.31
C MET A 183 -28.62 -29.75 -16.18
N HIS A 184 -28.77 -29.78 -17.50
CA HIS A 184 -27.63 -29.90 -18.41
C HIS A 184 -26.74 -28.64 -18.36
N LEU A 185 -27.34 -27.45 -18.39
CA LEU A 185 -26.62 -26.19 -18.29
C LEU A 185 -25.87 -26.06 -16.97
N LYS A 186 -26.48 -26.47 -15.85
CA LYS A 186 -25.79 -26.54 -14.55
C LYS A 186 -24.57 -27.44 -14.59
N GLY A 187 -24.66 -28.61 -15.22
CA GLY A 187 -23.50 -29.51 -15.39
C GLY A 187 -22.35 -28.87 -16.18
N VAL A 188 -22.67 -28.11 -17.24
CA VAL A 188 -21.67 -27.34 -18.01
C VAL A 188 -21.07 -26.22 -17.15
N LEU A 189 -21.90 -25.46 -16.43
CA LEU A 189 -21.45 -24.42 -15.52
C LEU A 189 -20.55 -24.97 -14.41
N GLU A 190 -20.86 -26.13 -13.84
CA GLU A 190 -20.01 -26.77 -12.82
C GLU A 190 -18.64 -27.18 -13.36
N GLU A 191 -18.59 -27.73 -14.58
CA GLU A 191 -17.32 -28.07 -15.23
C GLU A 191 -16.48 -26.82 -15.49
N ASP A 192 -17.10 -25.77 -16.02
CA ASP A 192 -16.47 -24.48 -16.24
C ASP A 192 -15.98 -23.88 -14.92
N ARG A 193 -16.80 -23.92 -13.87
CA ARG A 193 -16.50 -23.34 -12.55
C ARG A 193 -15.22 -23.95 -12.01
N ARG A 194 -15.05 -25.28 -12.08
CA ARG A 194 -13.80 -25.94 -11.67
C ARG A 194 -12.58 -25.44 -12.44
N ARG A 195 -12.70 -25.30 -13.77
CA ARG A 195 -11.59 -24.80 -14.63
C ARG A 195 -11.23 -23.35 -14.31
N TYR A 196 -12.24 -22.49 -14.17
CA TYR A 196 -12.06 -21.07 -13.85
C TYR A 196 -11.49 -20.88 -12.44
N LYS A 197 -11.98 -21.61 -11.43
CA LYS A 197 -11.42 -21.60 -10.07
C LYS A 197 -9.96 -22.00 -10.05
N GLN A 198 -9.59 -23.08 -10.74
CA GLN A 198 -8.21 -23.52 -10.82
C GLN A 198 -7.31 -22.43 -11.44
N ARG A 199 -7.77 -21.80 -12.53
CA ARG A 199 -7.02 -20.70 -13.16
C ARG A 199 -6.95 -19.46 -12.27
N ALA A 200 -8.05 -19.07 -11.64
CA ALA A 200 -8.11 -17.94 -10.72
C ALA A 200 -7.18 -18.14 -9.54
N GLY A 201 -7.17 -19.33 -8.96
CA GLY A 201 -6.25 -19.73 -7.90
C GLY A 201 -4.78 -19.62 -8.29
N LEU A 202 -4.41 -20.05 -9.51
CA LEU A 202 -3.05 -19.91 -10.00
C LEU A 202 -2.61 -18.45 -10.13
N VAL A 203 -3.48 -17.59 -10.66
CA VAL A 203 -3.19 -16.15 -10.79
C VAL A 203 -3.14 -15.48 -9.41
N LEU A 204 -4.06 -15.83 -8.51
CA LEU A 204 -4.07 -15.35 -7.13
C LEU A 204 -2.77 -15.71 -6.41
N LEU A 205 -2.31 -16.96 -6.49
CA LEU A 205 -1.05 -17.41 -5.91
C LEU A 205 0.15 -16.64 -6.46
N GLN A 206 0.12 -16.23 -7.72
CA GLN A 206 1.16 -15.38 -8.30
C GLN A 206 1.15 -13.97 -7.71
N GLU A 207 -0.02 -13.34 -7.59
CA GLU A 207 -0.13 -12.02 -6.96
C GLU A 207 0.25 -12.05 -5.47
N MET A 208 -0.19 -13.08 -4.74
CA MET A 208 0.20 -13.29 -3.34
C MET A 208 1.71 -13.54 -3.21
N ALA A 209 2.33 -14.29 -4.13
CA ALA A 209 3.78 -14.48 -4.13
C ALA A 209 4.55 -13.19 -4.42
N ARG A 210 4.03 -12.31 -5.29
CA ARG A 210 4.60 -10.98 -5.53
C ARG A 210 4.48 -10.11 -4.28
N MET A 211 3.32 -10.08 -3.65
CA MET A 211 3.08 -9.31 -2.42
C MET A 211 3.92 -9.83 -1.26
N TYR A 212 4.03 -11.15 -1.09
CA TYR A 212 4.93 -11.79 -0.12
C TYR A 212 6.36 -11.27 -0.27
N LYS A 213 6.90 -11.30 -1.49
CA LYS A 213 8.25 -10.83 -1.76
C LYS A 213 8.38 -9.33 -1.47
N HIS A 214 7.41 -8.56 -1.93
CA HIS A 214 7.37 -7.11 -1.73
C HIS A 214 7.39 -6.73 -0.24
N LEU A 215 6.51 -7.32 0.57
CA LEU A 215 6.51 -7.10 2.02
C LEU A 215 7.84 -7.54 2.67
N GLY A 216 8.44 -8.64 2.21
CA GLY A 216 9.74 -9.08 2.68
C GLY A 216 10.87 -8.09 2.35
N ASP A 217 10.83 -7.48 1.16
CA ASP A 217 11.77 -6.44 0.75
C ASP A 217 11.61 -5.19 1.63
N LEU A 218 10.39 -4.79 1.98
CA LEU A 218 10.14 -3.64 2.86
C LEU A 218 10.53 -3.90 4.32
N LEU A 219 10.28 -5.10 4.85
CA LEU A 219 10.78 -5.50 6.17
C LEU A 219 12.32 -5.51 6.20
N THR A 220 12.96 -5.92 5.10
CA THR A 220 14.43 -5.82 5.00
C THR A 220 14.87 -4.36 5.02
N GLN A 221 14.16 -3.46 4.33
CA GLN A 221 14.45 -2.03 4.35
C GLN A 221 14.26 -1.41 5.75
N SER A 222 13.22 -1.81 6.49
CA SER A 222 13.01 -1.32 7.86
C SER A 222 14.19 -1.68 8.78
N GLU A 223 14.69 -2.91 8.68
CA GLU A 223 15.88 -3.35 9.43
C GLU A 223 17.14 -2.58 9.05
N ILE A 224 17.33 -2.29 7.75
CA ILE A 224 18.46 -1.46 7.28
C ILE A 224 18.36 -0.05 7.87
N ILE A 225 17.21 0.60 7.78
CA ILE A 225 17.02 1.95 8.33
C ILE A 225 17.26 1.95 9.84
N ARG A 226 16.76 0.95 10.57
CA ARG A 226 17.02 0.80 12.01
C ARG A 226 18.51 0.70 12.32
N PHE A 227 19.27 -0.05 11.52
CA PHE A 227 20.73 -0.13 11.66
C PHE A 227 21.41 1.21 11.41
N GLU A 228 20.99 1.95 10.38
CA GLU A 228 21.51 3.29 10.08
C GLU A 228 21.19 4.28 11.21
N VAL A 229 19.99 4.22 11.80
CA VAL A 229 19.62 5.02 12.98
C VAL A 229 20.58 4.76 14.14
N ILE A 230 20.83 3.49 14.48
CA ILE A 230 21.75 3.14 15.59
C ILE A 230 23.16 3.68 15.30
N SER A 231 23.61 3.59 14.05
CA SER A 231 24.91 4.09 13.61
C SER A 231 25.00 5.62 13.73
N ALA A 232 23.96 6.33 13.31
CA ALA A 232 23.86 7.79 13.38
C ALA A 232 23.77 8.29 14.83
N GLN A 233 22.95 7.67 15.67
CA GLN A 233 22.88 7.97 17.10
C GLN A 233 24.23 7.79 17.78
N ARG A 234 24.97 6.71 17.46
CA ARG A 234 26.31 6.50 18.01
C ARG A 234 27.26 7.63 17.62
N ALA A 235 27.22 8.08 16.36
CA ALA A 235 28.03 9.20 15.89
C ALA A 235 27.67 10.50 16.64
N ASP A 236 26.39 10.81 16.75
CA ASP A 236 25.89 11.97 17.50
C ASP A 236 26.32 11.94 18.98
N TYR A 237 26.19 10.80 19.66
CA TYR A 237 26.67 10.66 21.03
C TYR A 237 28.18 10.86 21.15
N THR A 238 28.98 10.34 20.23
CA THR A 238 30.44 10.57 20.24
C THR A 238 30.78 12.04 20.03
N TYR A 239 30.04 12.74 19.16
CA TYR A 239 30.20 14.17 18.94
C TYR A 239 29.85 14.96 20.20
N LYS A 240 28.69 14.72 20.81
CA LYS A 240 28.24 15.37 22.06
C LYS A 240 29.19 15.16 23.23
N ILE A 241 29.78 13.97 23.36
CA ILE A 241 30.82 13.70 24.38
C ILE A 241 32.09 14.52 24.12
N SER A 242 32.42 14.81 22.87
CA SER A 242 33.59 15.63 22.51
C SER A 242 33.33 17.14 22.58
N ALA A 243 32.07 17.57 22.44
CA ALA A 243 31.64 18.96 22.32
C ALA A 243 30.90 19.47 23.57
N VAL A 244 31.42 19.17 24.77
CA VAL A 244 30.75 19.38 26.09
C VAL A 244 30.28 20.83 26.37
N GLU A 245 30.67 21.82 25.57
CA GLU A 245 30.16 23.18 25.71
C GLU A 245 29.58 23.67 24.39
N LEU A 246 28.27 23.97 24.43
CA LEU A 246 27.42 24.75 23.51
C LEU A 246 26.28 23.91 22.93
N ASP A 247 25.10 23.97 23.56
CA ASP A 247 23.91 24.38 22.82
C ASP A 247 22.80 24.91 23.75
N GLU A 248 22.50 26.21 23.62
CA GLU A 248 21.21 26.81 23.96
C GLU A 248 20.56 27.17 22.62
N SER A 249 19.85 26.23 22.00
CA SER A 249 19.01 26.51 20.84
C SER A 249 17.61 26.87 21.33
N GLY A 250 17.32 28.18 21.31
CA GLY A 250 15.98 28.72 21.54
C GLY A 250 15.08 28.39 20.35
N ALA A 251 13.89 27.85 20.63
CA ALA A 251 12.87 27.65 19.61
C ALA A 251 12.49 28.98 18.95
N GLU A 252 12.80 29.13 17.66
CA GLU A 252 12.28 30.25 16.88
C GLU A 252 10.76 30.12 16.75
N ALA A 253 10.05 31.23 16.93
CA ALA A 253 8.61 31.27 16.74
C ALA A 253 8.31 31.10 15.24
N ILE A 254 7.56 30.05 14.91
CA ILE A 254 7.06 29.80 13.55
C ILE A 254 6.15 30.97 13.15
N ASP A 255 6.43 31.62 12.03
CA ASP A 255 5.55 32.61 11.42
C ASP A 255 4.57 31.91 10.48
N PHE A 256 3.28 31.93 10.82
CA PHE A 256 2.23 31.12 10.19
C PHE A 256 1.61 31.76 8.94
N ALA A 257 2.04 32.97 8.54
CA ALA A 257 1.45 33.73 7.45
C ALA A 257 2.49 34.18 6.41
N THR A 258 2.86 33.29 5.49
CA THR A 258 3.92 33.57 4.51
C THR A 258 3.43 33.84 3.08
N SER A 259 2.17 33.55 2.73
CA SER A 259 1.63 33.83 1.38
C SER A 259 0.15 34.23 1.38
N VAL A 260 -0.25 34.99 0.35
CA VAL A 260 -1.66 35.38 0.12
C VAL A 260 -2.47 34.25 -0.52
N ASP A 261 -1.79 33.27 -1.13
CA ASP A 261 -2.41 32.20 -1.93
C ASP A 261 -2.86 31.00 -1.08
N PHE A 262 -2.35 30.87 0.16
CA PHE A 262 -2.65 29.76 1.05
C PHE A 262 -3.21 30.24 2.38
N ILE A 263 -4.29 29.59 2.83
CA ILE A 263 -4.85 29.78 4.18
C ILE A 263 -4.35 28.62 5.03
N TYR A 264 -3.65 28.92 6.12
CA TYR A 264 -3.17 27.93 7.06
C TYR A 264 -4.29 27.44 7.97
N TRP A 265 -4.42 26.12 8.10
CA TRP A 265 -5.31 25.46 9.05
C TRP A 265 -4.53 24.39 9.84
N PRO A 266 -4.45 24.47 11.18
CA PRO A 266 -3.74 23.47 11.97
C PRO A 266 -4.40 22.09 11.87
N PHE A 267 -3.60 21.05 11.60
CA PHE A 267 -4.08 19.68 11.60
C PHE A 267 -4.43 19.23 13.03
N ASN A 268 -5.68 18.84 13.25
CA ASN A 268 -6.22 18.43 14.54
C ASN A 268 -6.42 16.90 14.66
N GLY A 269 -5.99 16.13 13.65
CA GLY A 269 -6.21 14.69 13.56
C GLY A 269 -7.46 14.29 12.76
N GLU A 270 -8.28 15.24 12.32
CA GLU A 270 -9.42 15.00 11.44
C GLU A 270 -9.02 15.23 9.98
N PHE A 271 -9.49 14.36 9.08
CA PHE A 271 -9.22 14.46 7.65
C PHE A 271 -10.41 15.06 6.92
N TRP A 272 -10.16 16.09 6.11
CA TRP A 272 -11.15 16.74 5.27
C TRP A 272 -10.88 16.46 3.80
N GLN A 273 -11.93 16.14 3.03
CA GLN A 273 -11.79 15.70 1.65
C GLN A 273 -11.15 16.76 0.74
N ASP A 274 -11.39 18.04 1.01
CA ASP A 274 -10.84 19.18 0.29
C ASP A 274 -9.38 19.48 0.66
N GLU A 275 -8.93 19.10 1.86
CA GLU A 275 -7.54 19.24 2.32
C GLU A 275 -6.60 18.13 1.79
N LEU A 276 -7.15 17.01 1.32
CA LEU A 276 -6.35 15.89 0.82
C LEU A 276 -5.42 16.35 -0.32
N GLY A 277 -4.12 16.09 -0.14
CA GLY A 277 -3.06 16.48 -1.08
C GLY A 277 -2.51 17.89 -0.86
N TYR A 278 -3.01 18.63 0.13
CA TYR A 278 -2.52 19.97 0.51
C TYR A 278 -1.88 20.04 1.90
N TYR A 279 -1.83 18.92 2.63
CA TYR A 279 -1.11 18.87 3.90
C TYR A 279 0.38 19.18 3.68
N TYR A 280 0.96 19.94 4.61
CA TYR A 280 2.37 20.32 4.62
C TYR A 280 2.85 20.35 6.07
N TYR A 281 3.95 19.67 6.37
CA TYR A 281 4.50 19.66 7.72
C TYR A 281 5.31 20.94 7.99
N THR A 282 5.55 21.25 9.26
CA THR A 282 6.41 22.38 9.66
C THR A 282 7.56 21.91 10.54
N GLU A 283 7.99 20.65 10.36
CA GLU A 283 9.05 20.07 11.16
C GLU A 283 10.37 20.79 10.85
N GLN A 284 11.08 21.20 11.90
CA GLN A 284 12.43 21.72 11.78
C GLN A 284 13.37 20.55 12.09
N GLY A 285 14.25 20.20 11.14
CA GLY A 285 15.15 19.06 11.32
C GLY A 285 16.07 19.26 12.53
N SER A 286 16.24 18.22 13.34
CA SER A 286 17.11 18.17 14.52
C SER A 286 18.56 17.79 14.17
N CYS A 287 19.00 18.12 12.96
CA CYS A 287 20.34 17.80 12.50
C CYS A 287 21.35 18.85 13.01
N ASN A 288 22.24 18.43 13.90
CA ASN A 288 23.35 19.23 14.43
C ASN A 288 24.60 19.17 13.53
#